data_AF-A0A1G6VIB3-F1
#
_entry.id   AF-A0A1G6VIB3-F1
#
_cell.length_a   1.000
_cell.length_b   1.000
_cell.length_c   1.000
_cell.angle_alpha   90.00
_cell.angle_beta   90.00
_cell.angle_gamma   90.00
#
_symmetry.space_group_name_H-M   'P 1'
#
loop_
_entity.id
_entity.type
_entity.pdbx_description
1 polymer ?
#
loop_
_entity_poly.entity_id
_entity_poly.type
_entity_poly.pdbx_seq_one_letter_code
_entity_poly.pdbx_strand_id
1 'polypeptide(L)' 'MGDFEPFWEFVSGPLVGSQHFGEVQVDGLSGDLTVYLRDGSGASLWSKTLRPSR' A
#
# COMPACT_ATOMS: atom_id res chain seq x y z
N MET A 1 17.70 -9.44 -39.10
CA MET A 1 18.34 -9.09 -37.81
C MET A 1 17.18 -8.66 -36.93
N GLY A 2 16.70 -9.53 -36.04
CA GLY A 2 15.53 -9.24 -35.22
C GLY A 2 15.94 -8.34 -34.07
N ASP A 3 15.21 -7.25 -33.85
CA ASP A 3 15.32 -6.42 -32.65
C ASP A 3 14.93 -7.29 -31.46
N PHE A 4 15.94 -7.72 -30.72
CA PHE A 4 15.81 -8.55 -29.53
C PHE A 4 15.78 -7.62 -28.32
N GLU A 5 14.59 -7.37 -27.79
CA GLU A 5 14.45 -6.56 -26.58
C GLU A 5 15.08 -7.28 -25.37
N PRO A 6 15.91 -6.58 -24.56
CA PRO A 6 16.60 -7.19 -23.44
C PRO A 6 15.60 -7.62 -22.35
N PHE A 7 15.80 -8.83 -21.81
CA PHE A 7 14.94 -9.46 -20.79
C PHE A 7 14.75 -8.65 -19.50
N TRP A 8 15.52 -7.59 -19.30
CA TRP A 8 15.43 -6.67 -18.18
C TRP A 8 14.16 -5.80 -18.20
N GLU A 9 13.51 -5.61 -19.36
CA GLU A 9 12.21 -4.94 -19.46
C GLU A 9 11.10 -5.66 -18.66
N PHE A 10 11.23 -6.99 -18.48
CA PHE A 10 10.28 -7.79 -17.71
C PHE A 10 10.54 -7.77 -16.20
N VAL A 11 11.71 -7.31 -15.75
CA VAL A 11 12.07 -7.28 -14.32
C VAL A 11 11.54 -6.01 -13.66
N SER A 12 11.35 -4.94 -14.43
CA SER A 12 10.51 -3.80 -14.04
C SER A 12 9.04 -4.10 -14.35
N GLY A 13 8.43 -5.02 -13.59
CA GLY A 13 6.98 -5.20 -13.63
C GLY A 13 6.25 -3.85 -13.47
N PRO A 14 4.99 -3.72 -13.94
CA PRO A 14 4.31 -2.46 -14.30
C PRO A 14 4.23 -1.33 -13.24
N LEU A 15 4.83 -1.46 -12.06
CA LEU A 15 4.45 -0.74 -10.86
C LEU A 15 5.58 -0.60 -9.83
N VAL A 16 6.84 -0.41 -10.24
CA VAL A 16 7.88 0.01 -9.27
C VAL A 16 7.48 1.37 -8.71
N GLY A 17 7.10 1.41 -7.42
CA GLY A 17 6.69 2.64 -6.72
C GLY A 17 5.18 2.95 -6.69
N SER A 18 4.34 2.22 -7.43
CA SER A 18 2.87 2.38 -7.36
C SER A 18 2.16 1.20 -6.66
N GLN A 19 2.93 0.36 -5.96
CA GLN A 19 2.39 -0.61 -5.03
C GLN A 19 1.94 0.08 -3.74
N HIS A 20 0.71 -0.20 -3.32
CA HIS A 20 0.10 0.34 -2.12
C HIS A 20 -0.53 -0.79 -1.30
N PHE A 21 -0.63 -0.61 0.01
CA PHE A 21 -1.32 -1.56 0.89
C PHE A 21 -2.12 -0.84 1.98
N GLY A 22 -3.13 -1.54 2.50
CA GLY A 22 -3.90 -1.09 3.65
C GLY A 22 -3.32 -1.61 4.95
N GLU A 23 -3.29 -0.77 5.98
CA GLU A 23 -2.97 -1.15 7.35
C GLU A 23 -4.11 -0.73 8.28
N VAL A 24 -4.46 -1.58 9.24
CA VAL A 24 -5.46 -1.27 10.26
C VAL A 24 -4.83 -1.44 11.63
N GLN A 25 -4.81 -0.35 12.39
CA GLN A 25 -4.44 -0.36 13.80
C GLN A 25 -5.72 -0.42 14.65
N VAL A 26 -5.74 -1.34 15.61
CA VAL A 26 -6.86 -1.54 16.53
C VAL A 26 -6.42 -1.13 17.93
N ASP A 27 -7.10 -0.16 18.51
CA ASP A 27 -6.91 0.16 19.93
C ASP A 27 -7.75 -0.81 20.79
N GLY A 28 -7.08 -1.60 21.63
CA GLY A 28 -7.74 -2.66 22.41
C GLY A 28 -8.63 -2.15 23.54
N LEU A 29 -8.49 -0.87 23.95
CA LEU A 29 -9.24 -0.29 25.06
C LEU A 29 -10.53 0.38 24.56
N SER A 30 -10.42 1.23 23.55
CA SER A 30 -11.54 2.00 22.97
C SER A 30 -12.26 1.25 21.85
N GLY A 31 -11.59 0.31 21.18
CA GLY A 31 -12.08 -0.30 19.95
C GLY A 31 -11.97 0.60 18.72
N ASP A 32 -11.31 1.75 18.81
CA ASP A 32 -11.07 2.62 17.66
C ASP A 32 -10.22 1.90 16.61
N LEU A 33 -10.62 2.02 15.35
CA LEU A 33 -9.92 1.47 14.19
C LEU A 33 -9.31 2.59 13.38
N THR A 34 -7.99 2.71 13.36
CA THR A 34 -7.30 3.63 12.45
C THR A 34 -6.87 2.88 11.20
N VAL A 35 -7.45 3.28 10.07
CA VAL A 35 -7.16 2.72 8.74
C VAL A 35 -6.18 3.63 8.02
N TYR A 36 -5.10 3.06 7.50
CA TYR A 36 -4.09 3.74 6.70
C TYR A 36 -4.04 3.17 5.29
N LEU A 37 -3.88 4.05 4.31
CA LEU A 37 -3.36 3.70 2.99
C LEU A 37 -1.86 4.04 2.98
N ARG A 38 -1.01 3.06 2.70
CA ARG A 38 0.45 3.22 2.66
C ARG A 38 1.01 2.97 1.27
N ASP A 39 2.10 3.66 0.94
CA ASP A 39 2.92 3.34 -0.22
C ASP A 39 3.86 2.16 0.06
N GLY A 40 4.59 1.71 -0.97
CA GLY A 40 5.55 0.59 -0.86
C GLY A 40 6.75 0.85 0.08
N SER A 41 6.99 2.09 0.51
CA SER A 41 7.99 2.42 1.55
C SER A 41 7.42 2.38 2.97
N GLY A 42 6.10 2.28 3.10
CA GLY A 42 5.37 2.33 4.36
C GLY A 42 4.92 3.74 4.77
N ALA A 43 5.13 4.76 3.95
CA ALA A 43 4.64 6.11 4.24
C ALA A 43 3.11 6.14 4.13
N SER A 44 2.45 6.79 5.09
CA SER A 44 0.99 6.96 5.03
C SER A 44 0.63 8.06 4.04
N LEU A 45 -0.15 7.70 3.03
CA LEU A 45 -0.71 8.63 2.05
C LEU A 45 -2.05 9.19 2.50
N TRP A 46 -2.79 8.40 3.29
CA TRP A 46 -4.08 8.79 3.86
C TRP A 46 -4.37 7.98 5.13
N SER A 47 -5.15 8.56 6.03
CA SER A 47 -5.64 7.86 7.23
C SER A 47 -7.03 8.31 7.65
N LYS A 48 -7.79 7.40 8.27
CA LYS A 48 -9.04 7.73 8.97
C LYS A 48 -9.23 6.85 10.20
N THR A 49 -9.66 7.47 11.30
CA THR A 49 -10.10 6.76 12.50
C THR A 49 -11.60 6.55 12.46
N LEU A 50 -12.01 5.29 12.62
CA LEU A 50 -13.39 4.87 12.77
C LEU A 50 -13.62 4.54 14.24
N ARG A 51 -14.57 5.25 14.84
CA ARG A 51 -14.99 4.96 16.21
C ARG A 51 -16.17 4.00 16.18
N PRO A 52 -16.18 2.96 17.01
CA PRO A 52 -17.31 2.05 17.10
C PRO A 52 -18.57 2.83 17.52
N SER A 53 -19.63 2.71 16.72
CA SER A 53 -20.97 3.18 17.07
C SER A 53 -21.83 1.97 17.43
N ARG A 54 -22.54 2.06 18.56
CA ARG A 54 -23.47 1.02 19.00
C ARG A 54 -24.75 1.03 18.18
#